data_AF-A0A4Q1IQH7-F1
#
_entry.id   AF-A0A4Q1IQH7-F1
#
_cell.length_a   1.000
_cell.length_b   1.000
_cell.length_c   1.000
_cell.angle_alpha   90.00
_cell.angle_beta   90.00
_cell.angle_gamma   90.00
#
_symmetry.space_group_name_H-M   'P 1'
#
loop_
_entity.id
_entity.type
_entity.pdbx_description
1 polymer ?
#
loop_
_entity_poly.entity_id
_entity_poly.type
_entity_poly.pdbx_seq_one_letter_code
_entity_poly.pdbx_strand_id
1 'polypeptide(L)'
;MDTLLYIILIVIFLIIILANIAPGKYDVSRSILIKKPLPEVFSYLKLLKNQDNWSPWAEKDPNMKKTFSGVDGEIGFVSSWVGNKEVGEGAQEITDIINNEAIFSQLRFLKPFKSKSDAYLKVENVDGGTKVTWGFSGINKFPVSILMLFMNMDKTIGKDFEYGLNKLQKILED
;
A
#
# COMPACT_ATOMS: atom_id res chain seq x y z
N MET A 1 43.70 20.82 -0.62
CA MET A 1 42.42 21.47 -0.34
C MET A 1 41.50 21.40 -1.56
N ASP A 2 42.06 21.57 -2.77
CA ASP A 2 41.31 21.55 -4.03
C ASP A 2 40.70 20.19 -4.39
N THR A 3 41.41 19.07 -4.15
CA THR A 3 40.87 17.72 -4.43
C THR A 3 39.61 17.42 -3.63
N LEU A 4 39.54 17.87 -2.37
CA LEU A 4 38.35 17.72 -1.53
C LEU A 4 37.18 18.55 -2.07
N LEU A 5 37.47 19.76 -2.54
CA LEU A 5 36.49 20.66 -3.17
C LEU A 5 35.90 20.03 -4.46
N TYR A 6 36.74 19.47 -5.33
CA TYR A 6 36.30 18.79 -6.55
C TYR A 6 35.46 17.55 -6.25
N ILE A 7 35.82 16.75 -5.25
CA ILE A 7 35.02 15.60 -4.83
C ILE A 7 33.65 16.05 -4.33
N ILE A 8 33.59 17.11 -3.52
CA ILE A 8 32.31 17.67 -3.04
C ILE A 8 31.46 18.18 -4.20
N LEU A 9 32.05 18.89 -5.17
CA LEU A 9 31.35 19.37 -6.37
C LEU A 9 30.78 18.22 -7.21
N ILE A 10 31.54 17.14 -7.40
CA ILE A 10 31.08 15.95 -8.13
C ILE A 10 29.92 15.27 -7.40
N VAL A 11 30.01 15.13 -6.08
CA VAL A 11 28.93 14.54 -5.26
C VAL A 11 27.67 15.41 -5.33
N ILE A 12 27.79 16.73 -5.23
CA ILE A 12 26.67 17.66 -5.36
C ILE A 12 26.04 17.56 -6.76
N PHE A 13 26.86 17.53 -7.81
CA PHE A 13 26.40 17.39 -9.19
C PHE A 13 25.66 16.07 -9.41
N LEU A 14 26.18 14.97 -8.88
CA LEU A 14 25.53 13.65 -8.92
C LEU A 14 24.18 13.66 -8.19
N ILE A 15 24.11 14.28 -7.01
CA ILE A 15 22.85 14.41 -6.24
C ILE A 15 21.82 15.22 -7.02
N ILE A 16 22.23 16.29 -7.71
CA ILE A 16 21.32 17.12 -8.53
C ILE A 16 20.76 16.30 -9.70
N ILE A 17 21.59 15.52 -10.38
CA ILE A 17 21.14 14.63 -11.48
C ILE A 17 20.14 13.59 -10.94
N LEU A 18 20.49 12.91 -9.85
CA LEU A 18 19.62 11.90 -9.24
C LEU A 18 18.30 12.50 -8.75
N ALA A 19 18.31 13.71 -8.19
CA ALA A 19 17.10 14.41 -7.77
C ALA A 19 16.17 14.77 -8.93
N ASN A 20 16.72 15.08 -10.12
CA ASN A 20 15.93 15.39 -11.32
C ASN A 20 15.31 14.15 -11.98
N ILE A 21 15.95 12.99 -11.86
CA ILE A 21 15.46 11.73 -12.44
C ILE A 21 14.52 10.99 -11.47
N ALA A 22 14.67 11.23 -10.16
CA ALA A 22 13.89 10.56 -9.13
C ALA A 22 12.37 10.78 -9.30
N PRO A 23 11.55 9.70 -9.33
CA PRO A 23 10.12 9.83 -9.48
C PRO A 23 9.52 10.51 -8.24
N GLY A 24 8.95 11.70 -8.45
CA GLY A 24 8.30 12.48 -7.40
C GLY A 24 7.01 11.84 -6.87
N LYS A 25 6.41 10.92 -7.63
CA LYS A 25 5.23 10.12 -7.24
C LYS A 25 5.53 8.65 -7.50
N TYR A 26 5.05 7.79 -6.62
CA TYR A 26 4.97 6.35 -6.88
C TYR A 26 3.50 5.92 -6.89
N ASP A 27 3.19 4.99 -7.77
CA ASP A 27 1.93 4.26 -7.83
C ASP A 27 2.32 2.81 -8.13
N VAL A 28 2.04 1.93 -7.17
CA VAL A 28 2.23 0.50 -7.33
C VAL A 28 0.88 -0.14 -7.11
N SER A 29 0.41 -0.89 -8.09
CA SER A 29 -0.87 -1.59 -7.99
C SER A 29 -0.88 -2.90 -8.76
N ARG A 30 -1.81 -3.77 -8.37
CA ARG A 30 -2.13 -5.02 -9.06
C ARG A 30 -3.64 -5.16 -9.15
N SER A 31 -4.10 -5.89 -10.16
CA SER A 31 -5.52 -6.15 -10.35
C SER A 31 -5.80 -7.61 -10.62
N ILE A 32 -6.97 -8.09 -10.20
CA ILE A 32 -7.46 -9.43 -10.46
C ILE A 32 -8.95 -9.38 -10.82
N LEU A 33 -9.40 -10.33 -11.63
CA LEU A 33 -10.83 -10.52 -11.90
C LEU A 33 -11.40 -11.49 -10.86
N ILE A 34 -12.47 -11.10 -10.18
CA ILE A 34 -13.21 -11.96 -9.25
C ILE A 34 -14.58 -12.24 -9.87
N LYS A 35 -14.92 -13.52 -10.06
CA LYS A 35 -16.17 -13.99 -10.68
C LYS A 35 -17.38 -13.90 -9.74
N LYS A 36 -17.54 -12.73 -9.11
CA LYS A 36 -18.68 -12.39 -8.25
C LYS A 36 -19.24 -11.02 -8.61
N PRO A 37 -20.53 -10.76 -8.29
CA PRO A 37 -21.15 -9.46 -8.48
C PRO A 37 -20.42 -8.35 -7.73
N LEU A 38 -20.33 -7.17 -8.35
CA LEU A 38 -19.62 -6.01 -7.79
C LEU A 38 -20.09 -5.64 -6.38
N PRO A 39 -21.40 -5.56 -6.08
CA PRO A 39 -21.84 -5.21 -4.72
C PRO A 39 -21.35 -6.18 -3.66
N GLU A 40 -21.27 -7.48 -3.97
CA GLU A 40 -20.79 -8.51 -3.05
C GLU A 40 -19.29 -8.33 -2.75
N VAL A 41 -18.49 -8.16 -3.80
CA VAL A 41 -17.05 -7.92 -3.69
C VAL A 41 -16.77 -6.62 -2.94
N PHE A 42 -17.48 -5.54 -3.27
CA PHE A 42 -17.31 -4.24 -2.63
C PHE A 42 -17.67 -4.27 -1.14
N SER A 43 -18.79 -4.90 -0.78
CA SER A 43 -19.18 -5.06 0.63
C SER A 43 -18.16 -5.83 1.45
N TYR A 44 -17.51 -6.84 0.87
CA TYR A 44 -16.43 -7.57 1.53
C TYR A 44 -15.17 -6.72 1.71
N LEU A 45 -14.75 -6.01 0.65
CA LEU A 45 -13.55 -5.17 0.64
C LEU A 45 -13.64 -3.95 1.54
N LYS A 46 -14.84 -3.40 1.72
CA LYS A 46 -15.12 -2.24 2.55
C LYS A 46 -14.77 -2.46 4.01
N LEU A 47 -14.83 -3.70 4.49
CA LEU A 47 -14.50 -4.06 5.88
C LEU A 47 -12.99 -4.27 6.01
N LEU A 48 -12.31 -3.38 6.73
CA LEU A 48 -10.87 -3.49 6.96
C LEU A 48 -10.51 -4.74 7.77
N LYS A 49 -11.40 -5.21 8.65
CA LYS A 49 -11.17 -6.47 9.38
C LYS A 49 -11.08 -7.68 8.46
N ASN A 50 -11.73 -7.64 7.29
CA ASN A 50 -11.63 -8.73 6.32
C ASN A 50 -10.25 -8.80 5.66
N GLN A 51 -9.45 -7.72 5.69
CA GLN A 51 -8.08 -7.75 5.15
C GLN A 51 -7.21 -8.80 5.83
N ASP A 52 -7.51 -9.17 7.07
CA ASP A 52 -6.80 -10.21 7.81
C ASP A 52 -6.87 -11.58 7.12
N ASN A 53 -7.93 -11.83 6.36
CA ASN A 53 -8.15 -13.11 5.70
C ASN A 53 -7.30 -13.27 4.44
N TRP A 54 -6.95 -12.19 3.76
CA TRP A 54 -6.31 -12.24 2.44
C TRP A 54 -5.01 -11.46 2.32
N SER A 55 -4.71 -10.55 3.24
CA SER A 55 -3.49 -9.76 3.23
C SER A 55 -2.25 -10.59 3.61
N PRO A 56 -1.15 -10.53 2.83
CA PRO A 56 0.10 -11.23 3.17
C PRO A 56 0.71 -10.75 4.48
N TRP A 57 0.49 -9.48 4.86
CA TRP A 57 1.06 -8.93 6.09
C TRP A 57 0.42 -9.51 7.35
N ALA A 58 -0.82 -10.00 7.28
CA ALA A 58 -1.44 -10.72 8.38
C ALA A 58 -0.78 -12.09 8.60
N GLU A 59 -0.29 -12.74 7.55
CA GLU A 59 0.39 -14.04 7.65
C GLU A 59 1.86 -13.91 8.10
N LYS A 60 2.52 -12.79 7.76
CA LYS A 60 3.92 -12.51 8.15
C LYS A 60 4.11 -12.39 9.66
N ASP A 61 3.06 -12.08 10.42
CA ASP A 61 3.11 -12.09 11.88
C ASP A 61 1.81 -12.61 12.51
N PRO A 62 1.75 -13.92 12.84
CA PRO A 62 0.62 -14.51 13.53
C PRO A 62 0.34 -13.93 14.93
N ASN A 63 1.35 -13.30 15.56
CA ASN A 63 1.23 -12.71 16.89
C ASN A 63 0.94 -11.21 16.86
N MET A 64 0.67 -10.65 15.67
CA MET A 64 0.38 -9.24 15.49
C MET A 64 -0.83 -8.83 16.32
N LYS A 65 -0.64 -7.83 17.18
CA LYS A 65 -1.73 -7.28 18.00
C LYS A 65 -2.42 -6.17 17.24
N LYS A 66 -3.71 -6.32 16.98
CA LYS A 66 -4.52 -5.30 16.34
C LYS A 66 -5.48 -4.63 17.30
N THR A 67 -5.64 -3.33 17.14
CA THR A 67 -6.66 -2.55 17.82
C THR A 67 -7.50 -1.83 16.78
N PHE A 68 -8.81 -1.77 17.02
CA PHE A 68 -9.76 -1.17 16.11
C PHE A 68 -10.47 -0.01 16.80
N SER A 69 -10.70 1.07 16.07
CA SER A 69 -11.43 2.24 16.53
C SER A 69 -12.44 2.67 15.48
N GLY A 70 -13.68 2.96 15.89
CA GLY A 70 -14.79 3.31 15.00
C GLY A 70 -15.63 2.12 14.53
N VAL A 71 -16.48 2.36 13.54
CA VAL A 71 -17.36 1.36 12.90
C VAL A 71 -16.71 0.85 11.63
N ASP A 72 -16.48 -0.45 11.51
CA ASP A 72 -15.81 -1.02 10.34
C ASP A 72 -16.62 -0.78 9.06
N GLY A 73 -15.92 -0.43 7.99
CA GLY A 73 -16.53 -0.01 6.74
C GLY A 73 -17.05 1.44 6.73
N GLU A 74 -16.80 2.25 7.74
CA GLU A 74 -17.14 3.68 7.69
C GLU A 74 -15.90 4.57 7.61
N ILE A 75 -16.06 5.76 7.05
CA ILE A 75 -15.00 6.77 7.02
C ILE A 75 -14.59 7.09 8.46
N GLY A 76 -13.28 7.10 8.73
CA GLY A 76 -12.71 7.27 10.06
C GLY A 76 -12.51 5.97 10.84
N PHE A 77 -12.88 4.80 10.30
CA PHE A 77 -12.48 3.53 10.89
C PHE A 77 -10.96 3.36 10.85
N VAL A 78 -10.37 2.99 11.99
CA VAL A 78 -8.93 2.81 12.14
C VAL A 78 -8.62 1.39 12.59
N SER A 79 -7.75 0.71 11.84
CA SER A 79 -7.07 -0.52 12.26
C SER A 79 -5.61 -0.21 12.57
N SER A 80 -5.20 -0.36 13.82
CA SER A 80 -3.80 -0.22 14.24
C SER A 80 -3.20 -1.58 14.52
N TRP A 81 -1.90 -1.74 14.26
CA TRP A 81 -1.18 -2.98 14.50
C TRP A 81 0.17 -2.75 15.17
N VAL A 82 0.54 -3.71 16.02
CA VAL A 82 1.87 -3.86 16.59
C VAL A 82 2.35 -5.26 16.22
N GLY A 83 3.29 -5.35 15.29
CA GLY A 83 3.86 -6.60 14.81
C GLY A 83 5.37 -6.73 15.08
N ASN A 84 5.96 -7.75 14.44
CA ASN A 84 7.38 -8.08 14.47
C ASN A 84 8.23 -7.10 13.62
N LYS A 85 9.53 -7.40 13.45
CA LYS A 85 10.45 -6.55 12.66
C LYS A 85 10.11 -6.47 11.17
N GLU A 86 9.35 -7.42 10.63
CA GLU A 86 9.00 -7.49 9.21
C GLU A 86 7.74 -6.68 8.88
N VAL A 87 6.74 -6.70 9.77
CA VAL A 87 5.46 -5.98 9.61
C VAL A 87 5.50 -4.59 10.26
N GLY A 88 6.32 -4.42 11.29
CA GLY A 88 6.48 -3.17 12.02
C GLY A 88 5.26 -2.78 12.85
N GLU A 89 5.15 -1.48 13.11
CA GLU A 89 4.04 -0.89 13.86
C GLU A 89 3.40 0.21 13.01
N GLY A 90 2.08 0.24 12.93
CA GLY A 90 1.38 1.24 12.13
C GLY A 90 -0.12 1.25 12.33
N ALA A 91 -0.80 2.07 11.53
CA ALA A 91 -2.24 2.15 11.48
C ALA A 91 -2.73 2.44 10.06
N GLN A 92 -3.89 1.91 9.73
CA GLN A 92 -4.61 2.16 8.50
C GLN A 92 -5.97 2.76 8.84
N GLU A 93 -6.29 3.87 8.21
CA GLU A 93 -7.57 4.58 8.40
C GLU A 93 -8.31 4.69 7.07
N ILE A 94 -9.61 4.41 7.07
CA ILE A 94 -10.46 4.68 5.90
C ILE A 94 -10.70 6.18 5.81
N THR A 95 -10.20 6.81 4.75
CA THR A 95 -10.31 8.25 4.56
C THR A 95 -11.47 8.65 3.66
N ASP A 96 -11.86 7.78 2.72
CA ASP A 96 -12.98 8.04 1.82
C ASP A 96 -13.54 6.74 1.23
N ILE A 97 -14.83 6.75 0.87
CA ILE A 97 -15.54 5.60 0.29
C ILE A 97 -16.47 6.09 -0.82
N ILE A 98 -16.18 5.71 -2.05
CA ILE A 98 -17.07 5.87 -3.20
C ILE A 98 -17.78 4.53 -3.42
N ASN A 99 -19.07 4.50 -3.07
CA ASN A 99 -19.84 3.26 -3.06
C ASN A 99 -19.77 2.53 -4.41
N ASN A 100 -19.41 1.25 -4.39
CA ASN A 100 -19.28 0.41 -5.58
C ASN A 100 -18.22 0.88 -6.60
N GLU A 101 -17.24 1.68 -6.17
CA GLU A 101 -16.18 2.19 -7.05
C GLU A 101 -14.81 2.15 -6.37
N ALA A 102 -14.67 2.76 -5.19
CA ALA A 102 -13.37 2.90 -4.54
C ALA A 102 -13.45 3.02 -3.01
N ILE A 103 -12.43 2.50 -2.34
CA ILE A 103 -12.16 2.71 -0.91
C ILE A 103 -10.75 3.28 -0.82
N PHE A 104 -10.63 4.46 -0.21
CA PHE A 104 -9.35 5.10 0.04
C PHE A 104 -8.98 4.98 1.51
N SER A 105 -7.70 4.72 1.76
CA SER A 105 -7.17 4.61 3.11
C SER A 105 -5.81 5.25 3.23
N GLN A 106 -5.49 5.74 4.41
CA GLN A 106 -4.16 6.25 4.74
C GLN A 106 -3.45 5.25 5.65
N LEU A 107 -2.31 4.74 5.19
CA LEU A 107 -1.38 3.96 6.01
C LEU A 107 -0.39 4.88 6.69
N ARG A 108 -0.22 4.70 8.00
CA ARG A 108 0.73 5.40 8.85
C ARG A 108 1.63 4.38 9.52
N PHE A 109 2.87 4.27 9.05
CA PHE A 109 3.89 3.46 9.71
C PHE A 109 4.54 4.28 10.82
N LEU A 110 4.67 3.69 12.01
CA LEU A 110 5.26 4.29 13.20
C LEU A 110 6.68 3.77 13.46
N LYS A 111 6.92 2.47 13.24
CA LYS A 111 8.24 1.82 13.38
C LYS A 111 8.51 0.87 12.22
N PRO A 112 9.78 0.70 11.78
CA PRO A 112 11.00 1.34 12.29
C PRO A 112 11.19 2.79 11.84
N PHE A 113 10.51 3.21 10.77
CA PHE A 113 10.54 4.58 10.26
C PHE A 113 9.13 5.15 10.15
N LYS A 114 8.96 6.40 10.60
CA LYS A 114 7.69 7.09 10.44
C LYS A 114 7.46 7.42 8.96
N SER A 115 6.41 6.87 8.38
CA SER A 115 6.02 7.19 7.01
C SER A 115 4.50 7.19 6.86
N LYS A 116 4.03 7.88 5.83
CA LYS A 116 2.64 7.89 5.42
C LYS A 116 2.57 7.45 3.96
N SER A 117 1.61 6.59 3.65
CA SER A 117 1.30 6.15 2.29
C SER A 117 -0.20 6.22 2.10
N ASP A 118 -0.62 6.64 0.92
CA ASP A 118 -2.02 6.53 0.53
C ASP A 118 -2.21 5.15 -0.10
N ALA A 119 -3.37 4.55 0.17
CA ALA A 119 -3.75 3.25 -0.33
C ALA A 119 -5.15 3.30 -0.89
N TYR A 120 -5.41 2.45 -1.88
CA TYR A 120 -6.71 2.36 -2.49
C TYR A 120 -7.06 0.93 -2.87
N LEU A 121 -8.35 0.64 -2.77
CA LEU A 121 -9.01 -0.49 -3.40
C LEU A 121 -10.03 0.06 -4.37
N LYS A 122 -9.94 -0.33 -5.64
CA LYS A 122 -10.93 0.06 -6.67
C LYS A 122 -11.61 -1.18 -7.20
N VAL A 123 -12.89 -1.06 -7.49
CA VAL A 123 -13.69 -2.10 -8.14
C VAL A 123 -14.31 -1.56 -9.41
N GLU A 124 -14.34 -2.40 -10.44
CA GLU A 124 -14.95 -2.08 -11.73
C GLU A 124 -15.75 -3.29 -12.19
N ASN A 125 -16.97 -3.07 -12.68
CA ASN A 125 -17.76 -4.14 -13.26
C ASN A 125 -17.26 -4.41 -14.68
N VAL A 126 -16.92 -5.66 -14.97
CA VAL A 126 -16.38 -6.09 -16.26
C VAL A 126 -17.05 -7.38 -16.71
N ASP A 127 -16.89 -7.75 -17.97
CA ASP A 127 -17.42 -9.01 -18.47
C ASP A 127 -16.87 -10.19 -17.64
N GLY A 128 -17.78 -10.96 -17.04
CA GLY A 128 -17.44 -12.12 -16.22
C GLY A 128 -17.22 -11.86 -14.73
N GLY A 129 -17.37 -10.62 -14.23
CA GLY A 129 -17.35 -10.36 -12.79
C GLY A 129 -16.85 -8.96 -12.41
N THR A 130 -16.13 -8.88 -11.29
CA THR A 130 -15.63 -7.63 -10.73
C THR A 130 -14.12 -7.59 -10.82
N LYS A 131 -13.57 -6.59 -11.51
CA LYS A 131 -12.14 -6.32 -11.48
C LYS A 131 -11.79 -5.56 -10.21
N VAL A 132 -10.96 -6.15 -9.36
CA VAL A 132 -10.46 -5.53 -8.13
C VAL A 132 -9.04 -5.05 -8.38
N THR A 133 -8.76 -3.79 -8.07
CA THR A 133 -7.41 -3.21 -8.11
C THR A 133 -6.99 -2.78 -6.72
N TRP A 134 -5.85 -3.26 -6.25
CA TRP A 134 -5.26 -2.87 -4.98
C TRP A 134 -3.93 -2.18 -5.22
N GLY A 135 -3.73 -1.03 -4.58
CA GLY A 135 -2.50 -0.26 -4.75
C GLY A 135 -2.16 0.69 -3.63
N PHE A 136 -0.91 1.13 -3.67
CA PHE A 136 -0.37 2.23 -2.88
C PHE A 136 0.09 3.34 -3.80
N SER A 137 -0.22 4.57 -3.40
CA SER A 137 0.25 5.78 -4.05
C SER A 137 0.82 6.74 -3.03
N GLY A 138 1.81 7.53 -3.43
CA GLY A 138 2.34 8.56 -2.57
C GLY A 138 3.33 9.49 -3.25
N ILE A 139 3.74 10.51 -2.50
CA ILE A 139 4.71 11.51 -2.94
C ILE A 139 6.04 11.24 -2.24
N ASN A 140 7.10 11.05 -3.03
CA ASN A 140 8.43 10.86 -2.50
C ASN A 140 9.10 12.19 -2.26
N LYS A 141 9.26 12.57 -0.98
CA LYS A 141 10.05 13.74 -0.61
C LYS A 141 11.54 13.41 -0.67
N PHE A 142 12.36 14.38 -1.05
CA PHE A 142 13.82 14.26 -0.98
C PHE A 142 14.28 14.02 0.48
N PRO A 143 15.26 13.13 0.75
CA PRO A 143 16.06 12.33 -0.18
C PRO A 143 15.47 10.93 -0.48
N VAL A 144 14.31 10.58 0.06
CA VAL A 144 13.67 9.25 -0.13
C VAL A 144 13.36 8.97 -1.61
N SER A 145 13.07 10.00 -2.39
CA SER A 145 12.90 9.90 -3.85
C SER A 145 14.11 9.31 -4.57
N ILE A 146 15.33 9.65 -4.14
CA ILE A 146 16.57 9.10 -4.70
C ILE A 146 16.74 7.64 -4.26
N LEU A 147 16.42 7.30 -3.02
CA LEU A 147 16.45 5.91 -2.55
C LEU A 147 15.48 5.01 -3.34
N MET A 148 14.32 5.54 -3.76
CA MET A 148 13.36 4.80 -4.57
C MET A 148 13.86 4.46 -5.98
N LEU A 149 14.82 5.21 -6.54
CA LEU A 149 15.48 4.82 -7.80
C LEU A 149 16.21 3.47 -7.69
N PHE A 150 16.62 3.10 -6.48
CA PHE A 150 17.36 1.87 -6.19
C PHE A 150 16.50 0.81 -5.50
N MET A 151 15.29 1.15 -5.03
CA MET A 151 14.33 0.21 -4.47
C MET A 151 13.30 -0.21 -5.52
N ASN A 152 13.34 -1.46 -5.95
CA ASN A 152 12.30 -2.05 -6.80
C ASN A 152 11.01 -2.30 -6.00
N MET A 153 10.32 -1.24 -5.58
CA MET A 153 9.06 -1.32 -4.85
C MET A 153 8.00 -2.12 -5.62
N ASP A 154 7.96 -1.99 -6.95
CA ASP A 154 7.06 -2.80 -7.79
C ASP A 154 7.35 -4.31 -7.65
N LYS A 155 8.63 -4.71 -7.57
CA LYS A 155 9.00 -6.13 -7.47
C LYS A 155 8.72 -6.73 -6.10
N THR A 156 8.87 -5.94 -5.03
CA THR A 156 8.68 -6.44 -3.66
C THR A 156 7.23 -6.31 -3.21
N ILE A 157 6.62 -5.14 -3.38
CA ILE A 157 5.23 -4.86 -2.96
C ILE A 157 4.24 -5.44 -3.97
N GLY A 158 4.55 -5.41 -5.27
CA GLY A 158 3.68 -5.99 -6.30
C GLY A 158 3.47 -7.50 -6.11
N LYS A 159 4.48 -8.23 -5.63
CA LYS A 159 4.34 -9.66 -5.27
C LYS A 159 3.42 -9.89 -4.08
N ASP A 160 3.54 -9.05 -3.04
CA ASP A 160 2.63 -9.10 -1.89
C ASP A 160 1.18 -8.82 -2.34
N PHE A 161 0.98 -7.83 -3.22
CA PHE A 161 -0.34 -7.54 -3.79
C PHE A 161 -0.89 -8.68 -4.64
N GLU A 162 -0.07 -9.27 -5.52
CA GLU A 162 -0.47 -10.44 -6.31
C GLU A 162 -0.87 -11.60 -5.41
N TYR A 163 -0.07 -11.93 -4.40
CA TYR A 163 -0.39 -13.00 -3.46
C TYR A 163 -1.72 -12.75 -2.74
N GLY A 164 -1.90 -11.54 -2.20
CA GLY A 164 -3.10 -11.19 -1.47
C GLY A 164 -4.36 -11.19 -2.35
N LEU A 165 -4.26 -10.64 -3.56
CA LEU A 165 -5.38 -10.63 -4.51
C LEU A 165 -5.77 -12.04 -4.98
N ASN A 166 -4.80 -12.95 -5.18
CA ASN A 166 -5.10 -14.35 -5.48
C ASN A 166 -5.81 -15.04 -4.31
N LYS A 167 -5.44 -14.73 -3.07
CA LYS A 167 -6.12 -15.27 -1.89
C LYS A 167 -7.53 -14.71 -1.74
N LEU A 168 -7.70 -13.41 -1.96
CA LEU A 168 -9.01 -12.75 -1.99
C LEU A 168 -9.93 -13.37 -3.05
N GLN A 169 -9.43 -13.60 -4.26
CA GLN A 169 -10.19 -14.24 -5.33
C GLN A 169 -10.71 -15.61 -4.88
N LYS A 170 -9.86 -16.45 -4.28
CA LYS A 170 -10.29 -17.76 -3.76
C LYS A 170 -11.37 -17.63 -2.70
N ILE A 171 -11.16 -16.79 -1.68
CA ILE A 171 -12.13 -16.58 -0.58
C ILE A 171 -13.49 -16.12 -1.10
N LEU A 172 -13.50 -15.27 -2.14
CA LEU A 172 -14.74 -14.76 -2.70
C LEU A 172 -15.35 -15.69 -3.75
N GLU A 173 -14.59 -16.55 -4.43
CA GLU A 173 -15.13 -17.46 -5.44
C GLU A 173 -15.52 -18.84 -4.88
N ASP A 174 -15.02 -19.20 -3.70
CA ASP A 174 -15.44 -20.38 -2.93
C ASP A 174 -16.94 -20.29 -2.52
#